data_AF-A0A9E4SMY5-F1
#
_entry.id   AF-A0A9E4SMY5-F1
#
_cell.length_a   1.000
_cell.length_b   1.000
_cell.length_c   1.000
_cell.angle_alpha   90.00
_cell.angle_beta   90.00
_cell.angle_gamma   90.00
#
_symmetry.space_group_name_H-M   'P 1'
#
loop_
_entity.id
_entity.type
_entity.pdbx_description
1 polymer ?
#
loop_
_entity_poly.entity_id
_entity_poly.type
_entity_poly.pdbx_seq_one_letter_code
_entity_poly.pdbx_strand_id
1 'polypeptide(L)'
;MAKVKSAAFKKASARAVRDEGIQHALTHVMDHFTEARAEAIATDYSDESWEAMRTRAAAIKAHTIGNLDYYLDLADRSVRRNGGHVHFADDAAAATQIVIDIAKRH
;
A
#
# COMPACT_ATOMS: atom_id res chain seq x y z
N MET A 1 22.46 -13.22 -14.58
CA MET A 1 22.10 -13.01 -13.16
C MET A 1 22.34 -11.55 -12.79
N ALA A 2 21.35 -10.84 -12.25
CA ALA A 2 21.52 -9.46 -11.81
C ALA A 2 22.45 -9.40 -10.58
N LYS A 3 23.44 -8.51 -10.58
CA LYS A 3 24.33 -8.32 -9.42
C LYS A 3 23.52 -7.77 -8.24
N VAL A 4 23.54 -8.46 -7.10
CA VAL A 4 22.95 -7.99 -5.84
C VAL A 4 23.70 -6.72 -5.39
N LYS A 5 23.00 -5.57 -5.35
CA LYS A 5 23.55 -4.25 -4.98
C LYS A 5 23.14 -3.82 -3.56
N SER A 6 22.63 -4.72 -2.73
CA SER A 6 22.11 -4.43 -1.39
C SER A 6 23.13 -3.71 -0.49
N ALA A 7 24.41 -4.06 -0.57
CA ALA A 7 25.48 -3.39 0.18
C ALA A 7 25.61 -1.88 -0.15
N ALA A 8 25.28 -1.46 -1.37
CA ALA A 8 25.32 -0.06 -1.80
C ALA A 8 23.99 0.67 -1.57
N PHE A 9 22.92 -0.03 -1.20
CA PHE A 9 21.57 0.52 -1.11
C PHE A 9 21.51 1.76 -0.21
N LYS A 10 22.03 1.67 1.03
CA LYS A 10 21.98 2.80 1.97
C LYS A 10 22.64 4.07 1.40
N LYS A 11 23.82 3.93 0.79
CA LYS A 11 24.54 5.06 0.18
C LYS A 11 23.81 5.60 -1.06
N ALA A 12 23.28 4.71 -1.90
CA ALA A 12 22.53 5.08 -3.10
C ALA A 12 21.22 5.80 -2.74
N SER A 13 20.44 5.28 -1.79
CA SER A 13 19.19 5.89 -1.33
C SER A 13 19.44 7.25 -0.68
N ALA A 14 20.48 7.38 0.15
CA ALA A 14 20.83 8.67 0.76
C ALA A 14 21.19 9.74 -0.29
N ARG A 15 21.82 9.34 -1.41
CA ARG A 15 22.06 10.24 -2.54
C ARG A 15 20.77 10.56 -3.30
N ALA A 16 19.98 9.53 -3.64
CA ALA A 16 18.76 9.67 -4.42
C ALA A 16 17.73 10.58 -3.75
N VAL A 17 17.60 10.51 -2.42
CA VAL A 17 16.69 11.36 -1.64
C VAL A 17 17.06 12.85 -1.74
N ARG A 18 18.32 13.20 -2.05
CA ARG A 18 18.79 14.58 -2.23
C ARG A 18 18.98 14.98 -3.70
N ASP A 19 18.63 14.10 -4.63
CA ASP A 19 18.78 14.35 -6.05
C ASP A 19 17.59 15.17 -6.53
N GLU A 20 17.83 16.42 -6.91
CA GLU A 20 16.78 17.36 -7.33
C GLU A 20 16.00 16.86 -8.55
N GLY A 21 16.64 16.13 -9.46
CA GLY A 21 15.98 15.54 -10.62
C GLY A 21 15.01 14.43 -10.22
N ILE A 22 15.41 13.56 -9.28
CA ILE A 22 14.53 12.53 -8.72
C ILE A 22 13.39 13.16 -7.93
N GLN A 23 13.67 14.17 -7.12
CA GLN A 23 12.64 14.88 -6.35
C GLN A 23 11.62 15.52 -7.29
N HIS A 24 12.06 16.23 -8.32
CA HIS A 24 11.17 16.86 -9.29
C HIS A 24 10.33 15.83 -10.05
N ALA A 25 10.94 14.72 -10.49
CA ALA A 25 10.21 13.64 -11.14
C ALA A 25 9.15 13.00 -10.22
N LEU A 26 9.47 12.78 -8.95
CA LEU A 26 8.50 12.24 -7.98
C LEU A 26 7.34 13.20 -7.75
N THR A 27 7.61 14.50 -7.57
CA THR A 27 6.56 15.52 -7.42
C THR A 27 5.65 15.55 -8.66
N HIS A 28 6.23 15.63 -9.85
CA HIS A 28 5.46 15.64 -11.10
C HIS A 28 4.57 14.40 -11.26
N VAL A 29 5.08 13.21 -10.90
CA VAL A 29 4.29 11.98 -10.95
C VAL A 29 3.11 12.05 -9.97
N MET A 30 3.33 12.54 -8.76
CA MET A 30 2.26 12.65 -7.74
C MET A 30 1.19 13.67 -8.13
N ASP A 31 1.60 14.81 -8.67
CA ASP A 31 0.68 15.85 -9.15
C ASP A 31 -0.15 15.31 -10.32
N HIS A 32 0.51 14.69 -11.30
CA HIS A 32 -0.18 14.09 -12.44
C HIS A 32 -1.18 13.01 -12.04
N PHE A 33 -0.87 12.15 -11.06
CA PHE A 33 -1.84 11.18 -10.54
C PHE A 33 -3.07 11.84 -9.92
N THR A 34 -2.88 12.97 -9.23
CA THR A 34 -3.97 13.70 -8.59
C THR A 34 -4.87 14.35 -9.65
N GLU A 35 -4.27 15.01 -10.63
CA GLU A 35 -4.96 15.66 -11.74
C GLU A 35 -5.70 14.64 -12.62
N ALA A 36 -5.01 13.59 -13.08
CA ALA A 36 -5.60 12.55 -13.92
C ALA A 36 -6.77 11.83 -13.21
N ARG A 37 -6.67 11.64 -11.90
CA ARG A 37 -7.77 11.09 -11.10
C ARG A 37 -8.95 12.07 -11.05
N ALA A 38 -8.71 13.36 -10.83
CA ALA A 38 -9.77 14.36 -10.79
C ALA A 38 -10.47 14.49 -12.15
N GLU A 39 -9.71 14.48 -13.24
CA GLU A 39 -10.21 14.49 -14.61
C GLU A 39 -11.06 13.25 -14.92
N ALA A 40 -10.58 12.05 -14.57
CA ALA A 40 -11.34 10.82 -14.76
C ALA A 40 -12.66 10.85 -13.98
N ILE A 41 -12.66 11.36 -12.74
CA ILE A 41 -13.87 11.52 -11.94
C ILE A 41 -14.85 12.46 -12.65
N ALA A 42 -14.38 13.64 -13.08
CA ALA A 42 -15.21 14.64 -13.73
C ALA A 42 -15.73 14.22 -15.11
N THR A 43 -15.00 13.34 -15.80
CA THR A 43 -15.35 12.84 -17.14
C THR A 43 -16.38 11.73 -17.07
N ASP A 44 -16.18 10.76 -16.17
CA ASP A 44 -16.96 9.52 -16.15
C ASP A 44 -18.16 9.56 -15.20
N TYR A 45 -18.20 10.53 -14.27
CA TYR A 45 -19.20 10.61 -13.20
C TYR A 45 -19.76 12.01 -13.03
N SER A 46 -21.02 12.10 -12.57
CA SER A 46 -21.57 13.35 -12.04
C SER A 46 -21.13 13.53 -10.59
N ASP A 47 -21.14 14.78 -10.10
CA ASP A 47 -20.85 15.08 -8.70
C ASP A 47 -21.73 14.25 -7.75
N GLU A 48 -23.03 14.12 -8.08
CA GLU A 48 -23.97 13.33 -7.28
C GLU A 48 -23.61 11.83 -7.25
N SER A 49 -23.31 11.22 -8.40
CA SER A 49 -22.98 9.79 -8.46
C SER A 49 -21.63 9.49 -7.81
N TRP A 50 -20.67 10.41 -7.97
CA TRP A 50 -19.38 10.33 -7.29
C TRP A 50 -19.54 10.41 -5.76
N GLU A 51 -20.30 11.37 -5.25
CA GLU A 51 -20.56 11.51 -3.80
C GLU A 51 -21.31 10.30 -3.22
N ALA A 52 -22.26 9.74 -3.96
CA ALA A 52 -22.94 8.51 -3.57
C ALA A 52 -21.96 7.32 -3.46
N MET A 53 -21.02 7.19 -4.41
CA MET A 53 -19.98 6.16 -4.35
C MET A 53 -19.03 6.34 -3.16
N ARG A 54 -18.61 7.59 -2.87
CA ARG A 54 -17.78 7.87 -1.69
C ARG A 54 -18.50 7.48 -0.40
N THR A 55 -19.77 7.84 -0.28
CA THR A 55 -20.61 7.50 0.88
C THR A 55 -20.73 5.99 1.04
N ARG A 56 -21.02 5.26 -0.03
CA ARG A 56 -21.08 3.80 -0.02
C ARG A 56 -19.75 3.16 0.38
N ALA A 57 -18.64 3.65 -0.18
CA ALA A 57 -17.31 3.16 0.17
C ALA A 57 -16.98 3.40 1.66
N ALA A 58 -17.37 4.55 2.21
CA ALA A 58 -17.21 4.84 3.63
C ALA A 58 -18.04 3.88 4.51
N ALA A 59 -19.29 3.60 4.13
CA ALA A 59 -20.15 2.65 4.83
C ALA A 59 -19.56 1.23 4.82
N ILE A 60 -19.00 0.79 3.69
CA ILE A 60 -18.30 -0.51 3.59
C ILE A 60 -17.11 -0.55 4.55
N LYS A 61 -16.25 0.48 4.54
CA LYS A 61 -15.10 0.54 5.46
C LYS A 61 -15.52 0.49 6.92
N ALA A 62 -16.54 1.27 7.29
CA ALA A 62 -17.06 1.28 8.65
C ALA A 62 -17.59 -0.10 9.06
N HIS A 63 -18.37 -0.77 8.20
CA HIS A 63 -18.84 -2.12 8.43
C HIS A 63 -17.69 -3.13 8.58
N THR A 64 -16.69 -3.05 7.70
CA THR A 64 -15.51 -3.93 7.75
C THR A 64 -14.72 -3.76 9.05
N ILE A 65 -14.47 -2.51 9.47
CA ILE A 65 -13.77 -2.24 10.74
C ILE A 65 -14.61 -2.70 11.94
N GLY A 66 -15.93 -2.54 11.89
CA GLY A 66 -16.84 -3.01 12.94
C GLY A 66 -16.94 -4.54 13.06
N ASN A 67 -16.53 -5.29 12.04
CA ASN A 67 -16.55 -6.76 11.99
C ASN A 67 -15.15 -7.30 11.64
N LEU A 68 -14.12 -6.68 12.19
CA LEU A 68 -12.74 -6.89 11.76
C LEU A 68 -12.29 -8.34 11.97
N ASP A 69 -12.72 -8.98 13.04
CA ASP A 69 -12.46 -10.39 13.35
C ASP A 69 -12.90 -11.32 12.19
N TYR A 70 -14.13 -11.16 11.71
CA TYR A 70 -14.66 -11.92 10.59
C TYR A 70 -13.85 -11.68 9.31
N TYR A 71 -13.56 -10.42 9.00
CA TYR A 71 -12.86 -10.07 7.76
C TYR A 71 -11.37 -10.45 7.79
N LEU A 72 -10.72 -10.45 8.95
CA LEU A 72 -9.36 -10.96 9.11
C LEU A 72 -9.28 -12.47 8.90
N ASP A 73 -10.23 -13.25 9.43
CA ASP A 73 -10.33 -14.69 9.18
C ASP A 73 -10.60 -15.00 7.69
N LEU A 74 -11.51 -14.25 7.06
CA LEU A 74 -11.77 -14.37 5.63
C LEU A 74 -10.51 -14.07 4.79
N ALA A 75 -9.77 -13.02 5.15
CA ALA A 75 -8.52 -12.65 4.49
C ALA A 75 -7.45 -13.74 4.65
N ASP A 76 -7.25 -14.26 5.87
CA ASP A 76 -6.29 -15.35 6.13
C ASP A 76 -6.59 -16.58 5.29
N ARG A 77 -7.84 -17.07 5.32
CA ARG A 77 -8.25 -18.22 4.50
C ARG A 77 -8.02 -17.98 3.01
N SER A 78 -8.33 -16.78 2.53
CA SER A 78 -8.17 -16.43 1.12
C SER A 78 -6.70 -16.39 0.70
N VAL A 79 -5.84 -15.77 1.50
CA VAL A 79 -4.40 -15.69 1.24
C VAL A 79 -3.78 -17.09 1.26
N ARG A 80 -4.07 -17.90 2.28
CA ARG A 80 -3.59 -19.28 2.39
C ARG A 80 -4.02 -20.15 1.22
N ARG A 81 -5.27 -20.02 0.78
CA ARG A 81 -5.79 -20.75 -0.40
C ARG A 81 -5.01 -20.42 -1.67
N ASN A 82 -4.48 -19.21 -1.79
CA ASN A 82 -3.66 -18.78 -2.93
C ASN A 82 -2.14 -18.99 -2.72
N GLY A 83 -1.75 -19.81 -1.73
CA GLY A 83 -0.35 -20.14 -1.45
C GLY A 83 0.44 -19.06 -0.69
N GLY A 84 -0.24 -18.04 -0.17
CA GLY A 84 0.37 -17.06 0.72
C GLY A 84 0.39 -17.51 2.19
N HIS A 85 1.14 -16.79 3.01
CA HIS A 85 1.12 -16.93 4.46
C HIS A 85 0.75 -15.60 5.12
N VAL A 86 -0.17 -15.65 6.09
CA VAL A 86 -0.52 -14.50 6.92
C VAL A 86 0.11 -14.67 8.30
N HIS A 87 0.70 -13.59 8.78
CA HIS A 87 1.24 -13.49 10.13
C HIS A 87 0.47 -12.39 10.85
N PHE A 88 -0.01 -12.70 12.05
CA PHE A 88 -0.62 -11.73 12.96
C PHE A 88 0.41 -11.27 13.98
N ALA A 89 0.32 -10.01 14.38
CA ALA A 89 1.16 -9.38 15.39
C ALA A 89 0.31 -8.45 16.24
N ASP A 90 0.45 -8.56 17.56
CA ASP A 90 -0.32 -7.75 18.51
C ASP A 90 0.20 -6.31 18.59
N ASP A 91 1.48 -6.10 18.26
CA ASP A 91 2.12 -4.80 18.27
C ASP A 91 3.20 -4.66 17.19
N ALA A 92 3.77 -3.45 17.11
CA ALA A 92 4.81 -3.12 16.14
C ALA A 92 6.12 -3.90 16.36
N ALA A 93 6.45 -4.26 17.60
CA ALA A 93 7.68 -4.99 17.91
C ALA A 93 7.57 -6.45 17.41
N ALA A 94 6.44 -7.11 17.66
CA ALA A 94 6.12 -8.43 17.13
C ALA A 94 6.11 -8.44 15.59
N ALA A 95 5.47 -7.45 14.97
CA ALA A 95 5.45 -7.32 13.50
C ALA A 95 6.86 -7.17 12.93
N THR A 96 7.70 -6.34 13.56
CA THR A 96 9.11 -6.14 13.17
C THR A 96 9.90 -7.44 13.27
N GLN A 97 9.71 -8.19 14.36
CA GLN A 97 10.41 -9.46 14.57
C GLN A 97 10.03 -10.49 13.50
N ILE A 98 8.74 -10.60 13.15
CA ILE A 98 8.26 -11.48 12.08
C ILE A 98 8.94 -11.16 10.74
N VAL A 99 9.00 -9.88 10.38
CA VAL A 99 9.65 -9.44 9.14
C VAL A 99 11.14 -9.79 9.13
N ILE A 100 11.84 -9.56 10.25
CA ILE A 100 13.26 -9.91 10.38
C ILE A 100 13.46 -11.42 10.23
N ASP A 101 12.61 -12.23 10.86
CA ASP A 101 12.73 -13.68 10.82
C ASP A 101 12.46 -14.24 9.42
N ILE A 102 11.52 -13.65 8.67
CA ILE A 102 11.31 -13.98 7.25
C ILE A 102 12.57 -13.62 6.44
N ALA A 103 13.11 -12.41 6.63
CA ALA A 103 14.28 -11.94 5.89
C ALA A 103 15.56 -12.76 6.19
N LYS A 104 15.67 -13.38 7.37
CA LYS A 104 16.81 -14.27 7.71
C LYS A 104 16.69 -15.68 7.12
N ARG A 105 15.48 -16.12 6.78
CA ARG A 105 15.22 -17.46 6.22
C ARG A 105 15.53 -17.58 4.72
N HIS A 106 15.74 -16.45 4.05
CA HIS A 106 15.96 -16.35 2.60
C HIS A 106 17.22 -15.54 2.30
#